data_AF-A0A954LIG1-F1
#
_entry.id   AF-A0A954LIG1-F1
#
_cell.length_a   1.000
_cell.length_b   1.000
_cell.length_c   1.000
_cell.angle_alpha   90.00
_cell.angle_beta   90.00
_cell.angle_gamma   90.00
#
_symmetry.space_group_name_H-M   'P 1'
#
loop_
_entity.id
_entity.type
_entity.pdbx_description
1 polymer ?
#
loop_
_entity_poly.entity_id
_entity_poly.type
_entity_poly.pdbx_seq_one_letter_code
_entity_poly.pdbx_strand_id
1 'polypeptide(L)'
;LYGFFRSIYFQPALFEGYRTWLIHTPWRYGLPLPEGPVRLVLQDGVIVALLSGVGYGHWPELWWVVPCVFLSAYLLGTFIAFQRTEHFRHAYLLVLGLGVPVLNYQRPAVVAVVLVGLYGIAYHGLRDWLKTPGLPISTVHLNFDSQAVRNRHLGWPFDSLGPQPDPNSVSMGWAAALGILVGWWAIVLLRVITEKEFPTVFSILSFGFVSFLGLGRLVKYAWAYQPPISFWGRIKTGRWIIPGYDVIFLAPIVILLLTGIVAWLLIGFRFPLENILPPFLAGGVFVALGFPPNLEEWRMTGTHRIVPAVHLQEMQQLP
;
A
#
# COMPACT_ATOMS: atom_id res chain seq x y z
N LEU A 1 -11.62 -8.33 18.52
CA LEU A 1 -12.48 -7.12 18.54
C LEU A 1 -11.95 -6.05 19.49
N TYR A 2 -11.86 -6.31 20.80
CA TYR A 2 -11.44 -5.31 21.79
C TYR A 2 -10.12 -4.59 21.46
N GLY A 3 -9.04 -5.31 21.11
CA GLY A 3 -7.76 -4.68 20.74
C GLY A 3 -7.85 -3.76 19.52
N PHE A 4 -8.61 -4.16 18.50
CA PHE A 4 -8.85 -3.35 17.30
C PHE A 4 -9.66 -2.10 17.64
N PHE A 5 -10.78 -2.26 18.35
CA PHE A 5 -11.59 -1.14 18.85
C PHE A 5 -10.74 -0.16 19.66
N ARG A 6 -9.92 -0.65 20.59
CA ARG A 6 -9.02 0.15 21.43
C ARG A 6 -8.04 0.98 20.60
N SER A 7 -7.45 0.39 19.57
CA SER A 7 -6.50 1.10 18.69
C SER A 7 -7.17 2.13 17.78
N ILE A 8 -8.43 1.93 17.39
CA ILE A 8 -9.14 2.85 16.49
C ILE A 8 -9.80 3.97 17.28
N TYR A 9 -10.62 3.64 18.29
CA TYR A 9 -11.48 4.58 19.00
C TYR A 9 -10.70 5.72 19.67
N PHE A 10 -9.56 5.41 20.27
CA PHE A 10 -8.77 6.40 21.00
C PHE A 10 -7.80 7.17 20.10
N GLN A 11 -7.66 6.79 18.84
CA GLN A 11 -6.63 7.31 17.95
C GLN A 11 -7.08 8.64 17.30
N PRO A 12 -6.47 9.78 17.65
CA PRO A 12 -6.93 11.06 17.14
C PRO A 12 -6.68 11.21 15.63
N ALA A 13 -5.78 10.42 15.04
CA ALA A 13 -5.57 10.39 13.60
C ALA A 13 -6.79 9.96 12.78
N LEU A 14 -7.70 9.17 13.37
CA LEU A 14 -8.87 8.63 12.69
C LEU A 14 -10.12 9.49 12.90
N PHE A 15 -10.09 10.42 13.86
CA PHE A 15 -11.22 11.29 14.20
C PHE A 15 -10.87 12.76 13.96
N GLU A 16 -11.44 13.34 12.91
CA GLU A 16 -11.15 14.71 12.49
C GLU A 16 -11.43 15.72 13.61
N GLY A 17 -12.56 15.62 14.31
CA GLY A 17 -12.88 16.50 15.43
C GLY A 17 -11.85 16.46 16.56
N TYR A 18 -11.36 15.27 16.89
CA TYR A 18 -10.33 15.09 17.92
C TYR A 18 -8.97 15.62 17.46
N ARG A 19 -8.59 15.37 16.21
CA ARG A 19 -7.39 15.96 15.60
C ARG A 19 -7.44 17.49 15.61
N THR A 20 -8.56 18.07 15.18
CA THR A 20 -8.81 19.52 15.16
C THR A 20 -8.73 20.12 16.55
N TRP A 21 -9.29 19.43 17.57
CA TRP A 21 -9.13 19.82 18.96
C TRP A 21 -7.66 19.84 19.40
N LEU A 22 -6.87 18.82 19.05
CA LEU A 22 -5.43 18.78 19.38
C LEU A 22 -4.63 19.93 18.72
N ILE A 23 -5.07 20.39 17.55
CA ILE A 23 -4.44 21.49 16.82
C ILE A 23 -4.77 22.86 17.44
N HIS A 24 -6.03 23.06 17.86
CA HIS A 24 -6.49 24.38 18.32
C HIS A 24 -6.38 24.61 19.83
N THR A 25 -6.12 23.57 20.62
CA THR A 25 -5.92 23.70 22.06
C THR A 25 -4.43 23.84 22.39
N PRO A 26 -4.08 24.42 23.56
CA PRO A 26 -2.68 24.49 24.01
C PRO A 26 -2.12 23.13 24.45
N TRP A 27 -2.68 22.02 23.97
CA TRP A 27 -2.22 20.67 24.28
C TRP A 27 -0.78 20.47 23.77
N ARG A 28 0.02 19.73 24.54
CA ARG A 28 1.41 19.41 24.21
C ARG A 28 1.68 17.94 24.51
N TYR A 29 2.60 17.36 23.75
CA TYR A 29 3.06 15.99 24.00
C TYR A 29 3.47 15.81 25.47
N GLY A 30 2.93 14.76 26.11
CA GLY A 30 3.16 14.45 27.53
C GLY A 30 1.98 14.78 28.43
N LEU A 31 1.07 15.67 28.00
CA LEU A 31 -0.20 15.90 28.70
C LEU A 31 -1.17 14.74 28.47
N PRO A 32 -2.07 14.45 29.44
CA PRO A 32 -3.11 13.47 29.25
C PRO A 32 -3.99 13.85 28.05
N LEU A 33 -4.40 12.84 27.30
CA LEU A 33 -5.33 12.97 26.19
C LEU A 33 -6.76 12.98 26.73
N PRO A 34 -7.65 13.86 26.24
CA PRO A 34 -9.01 14.03 26.79
C PRO A 34 -9.84 12.74 26.69
N GLU A 35 -9.75 12.04 25.56
CA GLU A 35 -10.44 10.77 25.35
C GLU A 35 -9.70 9.59 26.01
N GLY A 36 -8.56 9.83 26.66
CA GLY A 36 -7.73 8.79 27.25
C GLY A 36 -6.51 8.39 26.40
N PRO A 37 -5.60 7.58 26.97
CA PRO A 37 -4.31 7.28 26.36
C PRO A 37 -4.45 6.35 25.15
N VAL A 38 -3.80 6.67 24.03
CA VAL A 38 -3.77 5.79 22.84
C VAL A 38 -2.94 4.52 23.10
N ARG A 39 -1.90 4.63 23.94
CA ARG A 39 -1.07 3.48 24.36
C ARG A 39 -1.87 2.52 25.23
N LEU A 40 -1.42 1.25 25.23
CA LEU A 40 -1.92 0.25 26.16
C LEU A 40 -1.62 0.69 27.61
N VAL A 41 -2.61 0.49 28.48
CA VAL A 41 -2.54 0.78 29.92
C VAL A 41 -2.77 -0.49 30.72
N LEU A 42 -2.55 -0.41 32.05
CA LEU A 42 -2.73 -1.56 32.94
C LEU A 42 -4.16 -2.14 32.88
N GLN A 43 -5.17 -1.29 32.66
CA GLN A 43 -6.56 -1.74 32.48
C GLN A 43 -6.72 -2.70 31.30
N ASP A 44 -6.06 -2.41 30.17
CA ASP A 44 -6.08 -3.30 29.00
C ASP A 44 -5.47 -4.67 29.37
N GLY A 45 -4.39 -4.66 30.17
CA GLY A 45 -3.75 -5.88 30.69
C GLY A 45 -4.65 -6.70 31.61
N VAL A 46 -5.41 -6.06 32.50
CA VAL A 46 -6.39 -6.74 33.38
C VAL A 46 -7.49 -7.39 32.55
N ILE A 47 -8.03 -6.69 31.55
CA ILE A 47 -9.08 -7.23 30.67
C ILE A 47 -8.55 -8.45 29.91
N VAL A 48 -7.35 -8.34 29.32
CA VAL A 48 -6.72 -9.46 28.60
C VAL A 48 -6.43 -10.63 29.54
N ALA A 49 -5.97 -10.39 30.77
CA ALA A 49 -5.71 -11.42 31.76
C ALA A 49 -7.01 -12.15 32.17
N LEU A 50 -8.10 -11.42 32.41
CA LEU A 50 -9.40 -12.01 32.71
C LEU A 50 -9.92 -12.87 31.54
N LEU A 51 -9.84 -12.35 30.31
CA LEU A 51 -10.22 -13.12 29.11
C LEU A 51 -9.35 -14.36 28.92
N SER A 52 -8.05 -14.25 29.22
CA SER A 52 -7.12 -15.39 29.16
C SER A 52 -7.44 -16.42 30.24
N GLY A 53 -7.85 -15.99 31.44
CA GLY A 53 -8.27 -16.87 32.54
C GLY A 53 -9.56 -17.63 32.21
N VAL A 54 -10.54 -16.95 31.62
CA VAL A 54 -11.76 -17.59 31.11
C VAL A 54 -11.41 -18.60 30.00
N GLY A 55 -10.55 -18.20 29.05
CA GLY A 55 -10.07 -19.09 27.99
C GLY A 55 -9.32 -20.30 28.54
N TYR A 56 -8.48 -20.12 29.55
CA TYR A 56 -7.73 -21.19 30.22
C TYR A 56 -8.66 -22.22 30.87
N GLY A 57 -9.77 -21.79 31.47
CA GLY A 57 -10.75 -22.70 32.07
C GLY A 57 -11.39 -23.69 31.08
N HIS A 58 -11.48 -23.30 29.80
CA HIS A 58 -12.05 -24.15 28.74
C HIS A 58 -10.98 -24.83 27.87
N TRP A 59 -9.88 -24.14 27.57
CA TRP A 59 -8.79 -24.60 26.70
C TRP A 59 -7.43 -24.23 27.30
N PRO A 60 -6.93 -25.00 28.28
CA PRO A 60 -5.69 -24.68 28.98
C PRO A 60 -4.49 -24.51 28.04
N GLU A 61 -4.42 -25.25 26.94
CA GLU A 61 -3.31 -25.20 25.97
C GLU A 61 -3.23 -23.89 25.16
N LEU A 62 -4.33 -23.12 25.10
CA LEU A 62 -4.47 -21.92 24.28
C LEU A 62 -4.44 -20.61 25.08
N TRP A 63 -4.00 -20.66 26.34
CA TRP A 63 -3.98 -19.49 27.24
C TRP A 63 -3.19 -18.29 26.68
N TRP A 64 -2.16 -18.56 25.88
CA TRP A 64 -1.31 -17.55 25.26
C TRP A 64 -1.92 -16.95 23.97
N VAL A 65 -2.96 -17.56 23.39
CA VAL A 65 -3.59 -17.10 22.14
C VAL A 65 -4.31 -15.78 22.36
N VAL A 66 -5.04 -15.65 23.48
CA VAL A 66 -5.82 -14.44 23.80
C VAL A 66 -4.95 -13.16 23.79
N PRO A 67 -3.83 -13.06 24.52
CA PRO A 67 -2.98 -11.87 24.48
C PRO A 67 -2.34 -11.65 23.09
N CYS A 68 -1.98 -12.71 22.37
CA CYS A 68 -1.40 -12.59 21.03
C CYS A 68 -2.41 -12.06 20.01
N VAL A 69 -3.64 -12.56 20.01
CA VAL A 69 -4.74 -12.10 19.15
C VAL A 69 -5.12 -10.65 19.50
N PHE A 70 -5.21 -10.33 20.80
CA PHE A 70 -5.46 -8.95 21.25
C PHE A 70 -4.41 -7.98 20.70
N LEU A 71 -3.13 -8.30 20.89
CA LEU A 71 -2.03 -7.41 20.48
C LEU A 71 -1.94 -7.31 18.96
N SER A 72 -2.13 -8.42 18.22
CA SER A 72 -2.16 -8.41 16.75
C SER A 72 -3.30 -7.52 16.23
N ALA A 73 -4.50 -7.62 16.82
CA ALA A 73 -5.64 -6.80 16.46
C ALA A 73 -5.41 -5.30 16.76
N TYR A 74 -4.76 -4.98 17.88
CA TYR A 74 -4.36 -3.61 18.22
C TYR A 74 -3.34 -3.03 17.23
N LEU A 75 -2.33 -3.83 16.86
CA LEU A 75 -1.32 -3.43 15.87
C LEU A 75 -1.94 -3.22 14.48
N LEU A 76 -2.92 -4.04 14.10
CA LEU A 76 -3.65 -3.89 12.84
C LEU A 76 -4.44 -2.57 12.78
N GLY A 77 -5.16 -2.20 13.83
CA GLY A 77 -5.85 -0.90 13.83
C GLY A 77 -4.88 0.29 13.93
N THR A 78 -3.73 0.11 14.60
CA THR A 78 -2.65 1.12 14.57
C THR A 78 -2.03 1.29 13.18
N PHE A 79 -1.88 0.20 12.42
CA PHE A 79 -1.47 0.26 11.02
C PHE A 79 -2.43 1.11 10.18
N ILE A 80 -3.76 0.91 10.34
CA ILE A 80 -4.77 1.72 9.63
C ILE A 80 -4.61 3.20 9.97
N ALA A 81 -4.32 3.53 11.23
CA ALA A 81 -4.04 4.89 11.64
C ALA A 81 -2.81 5.48 10.97
N PHE A 82 -1.70 4.73 10.86
CA PHE A 82 -0.49 5.21 10.20
C PHE A 82 -0.63 5.39 8.70
N GLN A 83 -1.51 4.62 8.04
CA GLN A 83 -1.86 4.86 6.64
C GLN A 83 -2.53 6.22 6.43
N ARG A 84 -3.31 6.69 7.41
CA ARG A 84 -3.98 8.00 7.36
C ARG A 84 -3.05 9.17 7.70
N THR A 85 -1.98 8.92 8.45
CA THR A 85 -1.05 9.97 8.91
C THR A 85 0.25 10.05 8.13
N GLU A 86 0.39 9.30 7.03
CA GLU A 86 1.59 9.28 6.17
C GLU A 86 2.86 8.78 6.88
N HIS A 87 2.72 8.11 8.03
CA HIS A 87 3.82 7.42 8.70
C HIS A 87 4.10 6.05 8.04
N PHE A 88 4.34 6.07 6.73
CA PHE A 88 4.42 4.86 5.89
C PHE A 88 5.51 3.89 6.33
N ARG A 89 6.63 4.38 6.88
CA ARG A 89 7.73 3.51 7.36
C ARG A 89 7.29 2.62 8.51
N HIS A 90 6.61 3.20 9.51
CA HIS A 90 6.07 2.43 10.65
C HIS A 90 4.96 1.50 10.19
N ALA A 91 4.05 1.98 9.34
CA ALA A 91 2.97 1.15 8.77
C ALA A 91 3.53 -0.07 8.01
N TYR A 92 4.56 0.13 7.20
CA TYR A 92 5.26 -0.90 6.46
C TYR A 92 5.87 -1.95 7.38
N LEU A 93 6.66 -1.51 8.38
CA LEU A 93 7.30 -2.41 9.33
C LEU A 93 6.29 -3.23 10.15
N LEU A 94 5.15 -2.62 10.52
CA LEU A 94 4.08 -3.33 11.22
C LEU A 94 3.50 -4.46 10.36
N VAL A 95 3.11 -4.17 9.11
CA VAL A 95 2.49 -5.19 8.24
C VAL A 95 3.49 -6.24 7.81
N LEU A 96 4.74 -5.86 7.57
CA LEU A 96 5.81 -6.83 7.31
C LEU A 96 6.00 -7.75 8.53
N GLY A 97 6.16 -7.18 9.72
CA GLY A 97 6.39 -7.95 10.94
C GLY A 97 5.23 -8.83 11.36
N LEU A 98 3.98 -8.42 11.13
CA LEU A 98 2.78 -9.19 11.47
C LEU A 98 2.70 -10.55 10.74
N GLY A 99 3.39 -10.73 9.62
CA GLY A 99 3.48 -12.03 8.96
C GLY A 99 4.28 -13.08 9.78
N VAL A 100 5.23 -12.65 10.62
CA VAL A 100 6.09 -13.57 11.39
C VAL A 100 5.31 -14.32 12.48
N PRO A 101 4.46 -13.66 13.32
CA PRO A 101 3.54 -14.34 14.22
C PRO A 101 2.64 -15.37 13.55
N VAL A 102 2.12 -15.04 12.37
CA VAL A 102 1.24 -15.93 11.60
C VAL A 102 1.97 -17.20 11.19
N LEU A 103 3.20 -17.09 10.69
CA LEU A 103 4.02 -18.24 10.31
C LEU A 103 4.52 -19.09 11.49
N ASN A 104 4.67 -18.47 12.66
CA ASN A 104 5.24 -19.10 13.85
C ASN A 104 4.20 -19.34 14.95
N TYR A 105 2.91 -19.46 14.59
CA TYR A 105 1.83 -19.58 15.56
C TYR A 105 2.03 -20.74 16.55
N GLN A 106 2.73 -21.81 16.17
CA GLN A 106 3.04 -22.95 17.04
C GLN A 106 4.13 -22.66 18.09
N ARG A 107 4.85 -21.53 17.98
CA ARG A 107 5.97 -21.15 18.85
C ARG A 107 5.62 -19.88 19.63
N PRO A 108 4.87 -19.99 20.74
CA PRO A 108 4.30 -18.84 21.44
C PRO A 108 5.35 -17.83 21.92
N ALA A 109 6.54 -18.29 22.30
CA ALA A 109 7.64 -17.41 22.70
C ALA A 109 8.11 -16.49 21.55
N VAL A 110 8.23 -17.02 20.33
CA VAL A 110 8.62 -16.24 19.15
C VAL A 110 7.53 -15.23 18.81
N VAL A 111 6.27 -15.67 18.83
CA VAL A 111 5.10 -14.81 18.60
C VAL A 111 5.09 -13.64 19.58
N ALA A 112 5.22 -13.92 20.87
CA ALA A 112 5.20 -12.90 21.92
C ALA A 112 6.34 -11.89 21.74
N VAL A 113 7.58 -12.35 21.53
CA VAL A 113 8.74 -11.46 21.33
C VAL A 113 8.53 -10.54 20.12
N VAL A 114 8.07 -11.10 19.00
CA VAL A 114 7.83 -10.31 17.78
C VAL A 114 6.71 -9.30 17.98
N LEU A 115 5.57 -9.70 18.55
CA LEU A 115 4.45 -8.79 18.79
C LEU A 115 4.81 -7.65 19.76
N VAL A 116 5.60 -7.94 20.81
CA VAL A 116 6.13 -6.89 21.71
C VAL A 116 7.09 -5.95 20.97
N GLY A 117 7.97 -6.48 20.12
CA GLY A 117 8.84 -5.65 19.27
C GLY A 117 8.05 -4.75 18.33
N LEU A 118 7.02 -5.28 17.67
CA LEU A 118 6.12 -4.50 16.80
C LEU A 118 5.34 -3.46 17.58
N TYR A 119 4.91 -3.77 18.81
CA TYR A 119 4.33 -2.77 19.70
C TYR A 119 5.30 -1.64 20.03
N GLY A 120 6.59 -1.93 20.22
CA GLY A 120 7.62 -0.91 20.36
C GLY A 120 7.71 0.02 19.15
N ILE A 121 7.67 -0.53 17.93
CA ILE A 121 7.66 0.23 16.67
C ILE A 121 6.39 1.09 16.57
N ALA A 122 5.22 0.50 16.88
CA ALA A 122 3.94 1.22 16.90
C ALA A 122 3.96 2.37 17.91
N TYR A 123 4.46 2.13 19.12
CA TYR A 123 4.57 3.13 20.16
C TYR A 123 5.50 4.28 19.76
N HIS A 124 6.63 3.97 19.13
CA HIS A 124 7.54 4.99 18.60
C HIS A 124 6.87 5.85 17.51
N GLY A 125 6.22 5.22 16.53
CA GLY A 125 5.52 5.95 15.46
C GLY A 125 4.40 6.84 16.00
N LEU A 126 3.64 6.34 16.98
CA LEU A 126 2.59 7.09 17.65
C LEU A 126 3.16 8.28 18.44
N ARG A 127 4.27 8.07 19.16
CA ARG A 127 4.96 9.13 19.90
C ARG A 127 5.43 10.24 18.97
N ASP A 128 6.01 9.89 17.83
CA ASP A 128 6.48 10.90 16.88
C ASP A 128 5.33 11.67 16.26
N TRP A 129 4.26 10.98 15.87
CA TRP A 129 3.06 11.63 15.37
C TRP A 129 2.43 12.59 16.39
N LEU A 130 2.33 12.19 17.67
CA LEU A 130 1.77 13.02 18.74
C LEU A 130 2.64 14.24 19.11
N LYS A 131 3.92 14.29 18.71
CA LYS A 131 4.75 15.50 18.90
C LYS A 131 4.40 16.59 17.90
N THR A 132 3.84 16.23 16.75
CA THR A 132 3.47 17.15 15.67
C THR A 132 2.03 16.88 15.22
N PRO A 133 1.04 16.96 16.13
CA PRO A 133 -0.36 16.68 15.78
C PRO A 133 -0.84 17.79 14.84
N GLY A 134 -1.08 17.44 13.58
CA GLY A 134 -1.72 18.36 12.63
C GLY A 134 -0.85 18.99 11.56
N LEU A 135 0.43 18.63 11.46
CA LEU A 135 1.15 18.81 10.21
C LEU A 135 0.89 17.57 9.34
N PRO A 136 0.04 17.61 8.30
CA PRO A 136 0.20 16.65 7.22
C PRO A 136 1.65 16.74 6.76
N ILE A 137 2.41 15.65 6.83
CA ILE A 137 3.82 15.63 6.44
C ILE A 137 3.95 16.08 4.98
N SER A 138 2.96 15.77 4.14
CA SER A 138 2.80 16.26 2.78
C SER A 138 2.49 17.76 2.61
N THR A 139 2.15 18.50 3.66
CA THR A 139 1.88 19.96 3.56
C THR A 139 2.99 20.87 4.08
N VAL A 140 3.94 20.34 4.88
CA VAL A 140 5.08 21.14 5.37
C VAL A 140 6.16 21.30 4.30
N HIS A 141 6.15 20.46 3.28
CA HIS A 141 6.84 20.74 2.02
C HIS A 141 5.97 21.65 1.13
N LEU A 142 6.02 22.96 1.39
CA LEU A 142 5.83 24.02 0.38
C LEU A 142 4.44 24.15 -0.30
N ASN A 143 3.34 24.02 0.44
CA ASN A 143 1.98 24.31 -0.10
C ASN A 143 1.58 25.80 -0.09
N PHE A 144 2.52 26.74 0.14
CA PHE A 144 2.20 28.17 0.11
C PHE A 144 2.05 28.76 -1.30
N ASP A 145 2.42 28.03 -2.37
CA ASP A 145 2.22 28.49 -3.76
C ASP A 145 1.50 27.48 -4.67
N SER A 146 1.50 26.18 -4.37
CA SER A 146 0.99 25.14 -5.27
C SER A 146 -0.53 25.21 -5.49
N GLN A 147 -1.33 25.56 -4.47
CA GLN A 147 -2.78 25.74 -4.63
C GLN A 147 -3.12 27.05 -5.36
N ALA A 148 -2.39 28.14 -5.10
CA ALA A 148 -2.57 29.40 -5.81
C ALA A 148 -2.16 29.30 -7.29
N VAL A 149 -1.10 28.53 -7.58
CA VAL A 149 -0.69 28.16 -8.95
C VAL A 149 -1.69 27.20 -9.59
N ARG A 150 -2.21 26.19 -8.85
CA ARG A 150 -3.22 25.25 -9.35
C ARG A 150 -4.57 25.91 -9.64
N ASN A 151 -4.90 27.00 -8.95
CA ASN A 151 -6.11 27.79 -9.20
C ASN A 151 -5.98 28.75 -10.39
N ARG A 152 -4.78 28.95 -10.94
CA ARG A 152 -4.63 29.59 -12.25
C ARG A 152 -4.90 28.55 -13.32
N HIS A 153 -6.17 28.39 -13.67
CA HIS A 153 -6.55 27.69 -14.90
C HIS A 153 -5.92 28.44 -16.07
N LEU A 154 -4.82 27.90 -16.60
CA LEU A 154 -4.15 28.40 -17.79
C LEU A 154 -4.97 28.09 -19.05
N GLY A 155 -6.03 27.29 -18.89
CA GLY A 155 -6.89 26.84 -19.97
C GLY A 155 -6.27 25.66 -20.71
N TRP A 156 -7.08 25.01 -21.53
CA TRP A 156 -6.61 23.96 -22.41
C TRP A 156 -5.73 24.56 -23.53
N PRO A 157 -4.57 23.97 -23.88
CA PRO A 157 -3.98 22.71 -23.39
C PRO A 157 -2.99 22.87 -22.23
N PHE A 158 -2.71 24.09 -21.78
CA PHE A 158 -1.65 24.38 -20.81
C PHE A 158 -1.89 23.77 -19.43
N ASP A 159 -3.15 23.64 -19.01
CA ASP A 159 -3.49 22.95 -17.76
C ASP A 159 -3.02 21.48 -17.75
N SER A 160 -2.98 20.82 -18.91
CA SER A 160 -2.50 19.43 -19.06
C SER A 160 -0.97 19.32 -19.16
N LEU A 161 -0.29 20.41 -19.49
CA LEU A 161 1.18 20.50 -19.63
C LEU A 161 1.87 21.00 -18.35
N GLY A 162 1.13 21.69 -17.48
CA GLY A 162 1.67 22.18 -16.22
C GLY A 162 2.17 21.04 -15.33
N PRO A 163 3.14 21.30 -14.45
CA PRO A 163 3.61 20.33 -13.46
C PRO A 163 2.46 20.01 -12.50
N GLN A 164 1.72 18.95 -12.82
CA GLN A 164 0.71 18.40 -11.94
C GLN A 164 1.40 17.34 -11.09
N PRO A 165 1.67 17.60 -9.79
CA PRO A 165 2.20 16.56 -8.93
C PRO A 165 1.22 15.39 -8.96
N ASP A 166 1.68 14.21 -9.38
CA ASP A 166 0.88 13.00 -9.28
C ASP A 166 0.85 12.62 -7.79
N PRO A 167 -0.30 12.76 -7.10
CA PRO A 167 -0.41 12.38 -5.69
C PRO A 167 -0.13 10.89 -5.49
N ASN A 168 -0.16 10.10 -6.56
CA ASN A 168 0.11 8.67 -6.57
C ASN A 168 1.47 8.33 -7.17
N SER A 169 2.39 9.29 -7.31
CA SER A 169 3.77 8.99 -7.72
C SER A 169 4.45 8.17 -6.63
N VAL A 170 4.84 6.93 -6.98
CA VAL A 170 5.53 6.03 -6.06
C VAL A 170 7.01 6.05 -6.41
N SER A 171 7.85 6.46 -5.46
CA SER A 171 9.31 6.36 -5.65
C SER A 171 9.73 4.91 -5.89
N MET A 172 10.80 4.69 -6.64
CA MET A 172 11.31 3.35 -6.94
C MET A 172 11.59 2.52 -5.67
N GLY A 173 12.13 3.14 -4.62
CA GLY A 173 12.37 2.48 -3.33
C GLY A 173 11.07 2.02 -2.65
N TRP A 174 10.02 2.84 -2.71
CA TRP A 174 8.69 2.47 -2.20
C TRP A 174 8.02 1.39 -3.04
N ALA A 175 8.17 1.43 -4.37
CA ALA A 175 7.67 0.37 -5.25
C ALA A 175 8.34 -0.98 -4.92
N ALA A 176 9.66 -0.98 -4.68
CA ALA A 176 10.39 -2.17 -4.27
C ALA A 176 9.93 -2.68 -2.90
N ALA A 177 9.79 -1.77 -1.93
CA ALA A 177 9.29 -2.10 -0.60
C ALA A 177 7.89 -2.74 -0.66
N LEU A 178 6.96 -2.15 -1.42
CA LEU A 178 5.61 -2.68 -1.62
C LEU A 178 5.62 -4.05 -2.31
N GLY A 179 6.47 -4.23 -3.35
CA GLY A 179 6.66 -5.52 -3.99
C GLY A 179 7.11 -6.59 -2.98
N ILE A 180 8.16 -6.29 -2.20
CA ILE A 180 8.64 -7.20 -1.14
C ILE A 180 7.53 -7.53 -0.14
N LEU A 181 6.71 -6.55 0.24
CA LEU A 181 5.60 -6.77 1.17
C LEU A 181 4.53 -7.71 0.61
N VAL A 182 4.16 -7.53 -0.66
CA VAL A 182 3.18 -8.41 -1.33
C VAL A 182 3.75 -9.82 -1.46
N GLY A 183 5.00 -9.96 -1.90
CA GLY A 183 5.67 -11.27 -1.95
C GLY A 183 5.77 -11.93 -0.58
N TRP A 184 6.12 -11.18 0.45
CA TRP A 184 6.16 -11.68 1.83
C TRP A 184 4.81 -12.23 2.29
N TRP A 185 3.72 -11.49 2.08
CA TRP A 185 2.40 -11.97 2.45
C TRP A 185 1.92 -13.14 1.60
N ALA A 186 2.37 -13.26 0.35
CA ALA A 186 2.14 -14.46 -0.45
C ALA A 186 2.79 -15.70 0.19
N ILE A 187 4.02 -15.58 0.71
CA ILE A 187 4.67 -16.67 1.48
C ILE A 187 3.85 -17.02 2.71
N VAL A 188 3.43 -15.99 3.46
CA VAL A 188 2.63 -16.18 4.69
C VAL A 188 1.34 -16.95 4.38
N LEU A 189 0.59 -16.51 3.37
CA LEU A 189 -0.68 -17.12 2.98
C LEU A 189 -0.49 -18.55 2.45
N LEU A 190 0.48 -18.78 1.57
CA LEU A 190 0.75 -20.12 1.02
C LEU A 190 1.11 -21.13 2.10
N ARG A 191 1.84 -20.72 3.14
CA ARG A 191 2.23 -21.61 4.25
C ARG A 191 1.12 -21.86 5.27
N VAL A 192 0.20 -20.92 5.43
CA VAL A 192 -0.94 -21.07 6.34
C VAL A 192 -2.03 -21.94 5.72
N ILE A 193 -2.20 -21.85 4.41
CA ILE A 193 -3.32 -22.49 3.72
C ILE A 193 -2.86 -23.85 3.17
N THR A 194 -3.11 -24.89 3.95
CA THR A 194 -2.67 -26.28 3.68
C THR A 194 -3.58 -27.04 2.69
N GLU A 195 -4.64 -26.42 2.20
CA GLU A 195 -5.62 -27.10 1.34
C GLU A 195 -5.08 -27.33 -0.08
N LYS A 196 -5.26 -28.55 -0.61
CA LYS A 196 -4.70 -28.95 -1.92
C LYS A 196 -5.20 -28.13 -3.11
N GLU A 197 -6.41 -27.57 -3.05
CA GLU A 197 -7.03 -26.84 -4.16
C GLU A 197 -6.72 -25.33 -4.16
N PHE A 198 -6.39 -24.78 -2.99
CA PHE A 198 -6.13 -23.36 -2.82
C PHE A 198 -4.92 -22.83 -3.62
N PRO A 199 -3.78 -23.55 -3.76
CA PRO A 199 -2.64 -23.11 -4.54
C PRO A 199 -2.98 -22.75 -5.98
N THR A 200 -3.84 -23.53 -6.62
CA THR A 200 -4.25 -23.30 -8.02
C THR A 200 -5.05 -22.02 -8.14
N VAL A 201 -6.11 -21.86 -7.34
CA VAL A 201 -6.95 -20.64 -7.35
C VAL A 201 -6.12 -19.41 -7.00
N PHE A 202 -5.28 -19.50 -5.97
CA PHE A 202 -4.40 -18.42 -5.55
C PHE A 202 -3.39 -18.03 -6.65
N SER A 203 -2.86 -19.00 -7.39
CA SER A 203 -1.97 -18.71 -8.53
C SER A 203 -2.71 -17.96 -9.65
N ILE A 204 -3.92 -18.39 -10.03
CA ILE A 204 -4.74 -17.73 -11.06
C ILE A 204 -5.04 -16.28 -10.65
N LEU A 205 -5.48 -16.07 -9.40
CA LEU A 205 -5.74 -14.73 -8.87
C LEU A 205 -4.48 -13.87 -8.85
N SER A 206 -3.32 -14.45 -8.54
CA SER A 206 -2.04 -13.75 -8.52
C SER A 206 -1.59 -13.30 -9.92
N PHE A 207 -1.72 -14.16 -10.94
CA PHE A 207 -1.45 -13.78 -12.34
C PHE A 207 -2.42 -12.70 -12.83
N GLY A 208 -3.71 -12.85 -12.51
CA GLY A 208 -4.73 -11.88 -12.83
C GLY A 208 -4.43 -10.51 -12.19
N PHE A 209 -4.06 -10.50 -10.91
CA PHE A 209 -3.70 -9.29 -10.18
C PHE A 209 -2.51 -8.55 -10.80
N VAL A 210 -1.40 -9.24 -11.07
CA VAL A 210 -0.20 -8.60 -11.67
C VAL A 210 -0.50 -8.10 -13.09
N SER A 211 -1.25 -8.86 -13.89
CA SER A 211 -1.66 -8.47 -15.23
C SER A 211 -2.58 -7.23 -15.20
N PHE A 212 -3.52 -7.20 -14.25
CA PHE A 212 -4.41 -6.06 -14.04
C PHE A 212 -3.64 -4.80 -13.66
N LEU A 213 -2.62 -4.89 -12.82
CA LEU A 213 -1.76 -3.75 -12.50
C LEU A 213 -1.01 -3.21 -13.73
N GLY A 214 -0.48 -4.10 -14.58
CA GLY A 214 0.17 -3.72 -15.84
C GLY A 214 -0.80 -3.01 -16.80
N LEU A 215 -2.00 -3.55 -16.97
CA LEU A 215 -3.04 -2.96 -17.81
C LEU A 215 -3.55 -1.63 -17.25
N GLY A 216 -3.81 -1.56 -15.94
CA GLY A 216 -4.24 -0.33 -15.27
C GLY A 216 -3.21 0.79 -15.43
N ARG A 217 -1.92 0.44 -15.34
CA ARG A 217 -0.83 1.38 -15.66
C ARG A 217 -0.91 1.85 -17.12
N LEU A 218 -1.03 0.94 -18.08
CA LEU A 218 -1.11 1.31 -19.50
C LEU A 218 -2.31 2.23 -19.78
N VAL A 219 -3.49 1.90 -19.24
CA VAL A 219 -4.70 2.72 -19.37
C VAL A 219 -4.47 4.10 -18.76
N LYS A 220 -3.91 4.19 -17.55
CA LYS A 220 -3.59 5.49 -16.91
C LYS A 220 -2.73 6.39 -17.79
N TYR A 221 -1.78 5.82 -18.53
CA TYR A 221 -0.86 6.58 -19.40
C TYR A 221 -1.48 6.90 -20.76
N ALA A 222 -2.32 6.03 -21.31
CA ALA A 222 -2.99 6.23 -22.60
C ALA A 222 -4.27 7.09 -22.51
N TRP A 223 -4.86 7.23 -21.32
CA TRP A 223 -6.16 7.89 -21.14
C TRP A 223 -6.19 9.35 -21.63
N ALA A 224 -5.14 10.13 -21.36
CA ALA A 224 -5.06 11.54 -21.73
C ALA A 224 -4.12 11.82 -22.93
N TYR A 225 -3.44 10.79 -23.42
CA TYR A 225 -2.31 10.93 -24.34
C TYR A 225 -2.42 9.92 -25.49
N GLN A 226 -2.47 10.43 -26.72
CA GLN A 226 -2.55 9.62 -27.94
C GLN A 226 -1.19 9.49 -28.64
N PRO A 227 -0.96 8.40 -29.39
CA PRO A 227 0.27 8.24 -30.17
C PRO A 227 0.34 9.32 -31.26
N PRO A 228 1.53 9.83 -31.60
CA PRO A 228 1.70 10.87 -32.62
C PRO A 228 1.34 10.36 -34.03
N ILE A 229 1.55 9.06 -34.28
CA ILE A 229 1.22 8.38 -35.53
C ILE A 229 0.32 7.18 -35.20
N SER A 230 -0.76 7.01 -35.97
CA SER A 230 -1.64 5.84 -35.83
C SER A 230 -0.89 4.54 -36.13
N PHE A 231 -1.43 3.40 -35.67
CA PHE A 231 -0.85 2.09 -35.93
C PHE A 231 -0.58 1.85 -37.43
N TRP A 232 -1.55 2.17 -38.29
CA TRP A 232 -1.39 2.08 -39.75
C TRP A 232 -0.37 3.06 -40.31
N GLY A 233 -0.26 4.26 -39.73
CA GLY A 233 0.78 5.21 -40.10
C GLY A 233 2.18 4.69 -39.76
N ARG A 234 2.36 3.96 -38.65
CA ARG A 234 3.63 3.32 -38.29
C ARG A 234 4.05 2.29 -39.34
N ILE A 235 3.12 1.44 -39.77
CA ILE A 235 3.37 0.44 -40.82
C ILE A 235 3.75 1.13 -42.15
N LYS A 236 2.97 2.12 -42.59
CA LYS A 236 3.23 2.82 -43.86
C LYS A 236 4.54 3.61 -43.88
N THR A 237 4.93 4.17 -42.74
CA THR A 237 6.17 4.99 -42.63
C THR A 237 7.41 4.16 -42.26
N GLY A 238 7.25 2.86 -41.98
CA GLY A 238 8.35 2.00 -41.50
C GLY A 238 8.83 2.33 -40.08
N ARG A 239 8.13 3.22 -39.36
CA ARG A 239 8.47 3.64 -37.98
C ARG A 239 7.72 2.80 -36.96
N TRP A 240 8.12 1.54 -36.81
CA TRP A 240 7.49 0.58 -35.89
C TRP A 240 7.56 1.03 -34.43
N ILE A 241 8.73 1.55 -34.03
CA ILE A 241 8.99 2.06 -32.69
C ILE A 241 9.10 3.58 -32.76
N ILE A 242 8.35 4.26 -31.88
CA ILE A 242 8.40 5.71 -31.68
C ILE A 242 9.14 5.95 -30.35
N PRO A 243 10.43 6.36 -30.42
CA PRO A 243 11.18 6.72 -29.23
C PRO A 243 10.44 7.79 -28.45
N GLY A 244 10.32 7.60 -27.14
CA GLY A 244 9.61 8.53 -26.27
C GLY A 244 8.10 8.31 -26.15
N TYR A 245 7.43 7.59 -27.06
CA TYR A 245 6.02 7.17 -26.85
C TYR A 245 5.93 5.73 -26.38
N ASP A 246 6.65 4.81 -27.04
CA ASP A 246 6.48 3.37 -26.81
C ASP A 246 7.05 2.88 -25.47
N VAL A 247 7.73 3.76 -24.73
CA VAL A 247 8.25 3.48 -23.39
C VAL A 247 7.15 3.08 -22.39
N ILE A 248 5.89 3.48 -22.60
CA ILE A 248 4.77 3.10 -21.74
C ILE A 248 4.41 1.61 -21.83
N PHE A 249 4.77 0.95 -22.93
CA PHE A 249 4.53 -0.48 -23.11
C PHE A 249 5.59 -1.34 -22.42
N LEU A 250 6.69 -0.76 -21.98
CA LEU A 250 7.81 -1.51 -21.38
C LEU A 250 7.37 -2.27 -20.13
N ALA A 251 6.70 -1.62 -19.18
CA ALA A 251 6.23 -2.27 -17.96
C ALA A 251 5.22 -3.42 -18.23
N PRO A 252 4.14 -3.22 -19.03
CA PRO A 252 3.24 -4.31 -19.44
C PRO A 252 3.95 -5.47 -20.14
N ILE A 253 4.89 -5.19 -21.05
CA ILE A 253 5.66 -6.23 -21.75
C ILE A 253 6.52 -7.01 -20.76
N VAL A 254 7.23 -6.34 -19.85
CA VAL A 254 8.02 -7.01 -18.81
C VAL A 254 7.13 -7.87 -17.91
N ILE A 255 5.93 -7.40 -17.54
CA ILE A 255 4.96 -8.19 -16.76
C ILE A 255 4.50 -9.44 -17.53
N LEU A 256 4.23 -9.31 -18.83
CA LEU A 256 3.84 -10.43 -19.69
C LEU A 256 4.98 -11.44 -19.81
N LEU A 257 6.21 -10.98 -19.97
CA LEU A 257 7.41 -11.83 -19.98
C LEU A 257 7.61 -12.54 -18.64
N LEU A 258 7.47 -11.83 -17.51
CA LEU A 258 7.54 -12.43 -16.16
C LEU A 258 6.49 -13.53 -16.00
N THR A 259 5.26 -13.28 -16.45
CA THR A 259 4.17 -14.26 -16.42
C THR A 259 4.49 -15.49 -17.28
N GLY A 260 5.02 -15.28 -18.49
CA GLY A 260 5.44 -16.36 -19.38
C GLY A 260 6.58 -17.20 -18.81
N ILE A 261 7.60 -16.56 -18.22
CA ILE A 261 8.71 -17.24 -17.54
C ILE A 261 8.19 -18.10 -16.40
N VAL A 262 7.31 -17.56 -15.56
CA VAL A 262 6.71 -18.28 -14.44
C VAL A 262 5.88 -19.48 -14.92
N ALA A 263 5.04 -19.30 -15.94
CA ALA A 263 4.26 -20.39 -16.51
C ALA A 263 5.17 -21.49 -17.07
N TRP A 264 6.26 -21.11 -17.75
CA TRP A 264 7.26 -22.04 -18.26
C TRP A 264 7.98 -22.80 -17.13
N LEU A 265 8.34 -22.13 -16.03
CA LEU A 265 8.95 -22.77 -14.86
C LEU A 265 7.99 -23.76 -14.17
N LEU A 266 6.71 -23.41 -14.07
CA LEU A 266 5.69 -24.26 -13.46
C LEU A 266 5.38 -25.50 -14.32
N ILE A 267 5.18 -25.32 -15.63
CA ILE A 267 4.79 -26.40 -16.54
C ILE A 267 6.00 -27.24 -16.94
N GLY A 268 7.11 -26.60 -17.30
CA GLY A 268 8.30 -27.25 -17.86
C GLY A 268 9.18 -27.93 -16.82
N PHE A 269 9.40 -27.30 -15.67
CA PHE A 269 10.34 -27.78 -14.64
C PHE A 269 9.65 -28.27 -13.36
N ARG A 270 8.32 -28.09 -13.24
CA ARG A 270 7.55 -28.51 -12.05
C ARG A 270 8.11 -27.94 -10.75
N PHE A 271 8.64 -26.72 -10.79
CA PHE A 271 9.08 -26.04 -9.58
C PHE A 271 7.91 -25.83 -8.61
N PRO A 272 8.14 -25.92 -7.29
CA PRO A 272 7.09 -25.71 -6.30
C PRO A 272 6.60 -24.26 -6.33
N LEU A 273 5.26 -24.09 -6.32
CA LEU A 273 4.60 -22.79 -6.39
C LEU A 273 5.07 -21.84 -5.27
N GLU A 274 5.34 -22.38 -4.09
CA GLU A 274 5.83 -21.64 -2.91
C GLU A 274 7.12 -20.84 -3.18
N ASN A 275 7.97 -21.34 -4.08
CA ASN A 275 9.24 -20.69 -4.39
C ASN A 275 9.14 -19.70 -5.55
N ILE A 276 8.13 -19.84 -6.41
CA ILE A 276 7.97 -19.03 -7.63
C ILE A 276 7.00 -17.87 -7.43
N LEU A 277 5.87 -18.13 -6.78
CA LEU A 277 4.78 -17.17 -6.73
C LEU A 277 5.11 -15.91 -5.93
N PRO A 278 5.78 -15.98 -4.77
CA PRO A 278 6.21 -14.79 -4.04
C PRO A 278 7.14 -13.84 -4.82
N PRO A 279 8.27 -14.30 -5.43
CA PRO A 279 9.11 -13.39 -6.22
C PRO A 279 8.39 -12.89 -7.48
N PHE A 280 7.49 -13.68 -8.08
CA PHE A 280 6.65 -13.21 -9.18
C PHE A 280 5.76 -12.04 -8.76
N LEU A 281 5.02 -12.18 -7.66
CA LEU A 281 4.16 -11.11 -7.14
C LEU A 281 4.98 -9.88 -6.75
N ALA A 282 6.12 -10.07 -6.08
CA ALA A 282 7.00 -8.98 -5.68
C ALA A 282 7.57 -8.23 -6.90
N GLY A 283 8.09 -8.96 -7.88
CA GLY A 283 8.62 -8.40 -9.12
C GLY A 283 7.54 -7.74 -9.97
N GLY A 284 6.36 -8.36 -10.08
CA GLY A 284 5.22 -7.83 -10.82
C GLY A 284 4.73 -6.50 -10.27
N VAL A 285 4.54 -6.40 -8.94
CA VAL A 285 4.17 -5.14 -8.27
C VAL A 285 5.27 -4.09 -8.41
N PHE A 286 6.54 -4.49 -8.24
CA PHE A 286 7.67 -3.59 -8.43
C PHE A 286 7.74 -3.02 -9.86
N VAL A 287 7.58 -3.85 -10.89
CA VAL A 287 7.55 -3.39 -12.29
C VAL A 287 6.32 -2.53 -12.54
N ALA A 288 5.14 -2.93 -12.05
CA ALA A 288 3.92 -2.17 -12.25
C ALA A 288 3.95 -0.77 -11.63
N LEU A 289 4.65 -0.58 -10.51
CA LEU A 289 4.69 0.71 -9.81
C LEU A 289 5.98 1.50 -10.09
N GLY A 290 7.13 0.85 -10.11
CA GLY A 290 8.45 1.50 -10.09
C GLY A 290 9.20 1.56 -11.43
N PHE A 291 8.79 0.78 -12.45
CA PHE A 291 9.49 0.80 -13.75
C PHE A 291 9.27 2.14 -14.46
N PRO A 292 10.25 2.70 -15.21
CA PRO A 292 10.06 3.93 -15.97
C PRO A 292 9.15 3.74 -17.20
N PRO A 293 8.62 4.83 -17.77
CA PRO A 293 8.66 6.20 -17.23
C PRO A 293 7.68 6.35 -16.06
N ASN A 294 7.96 7.24 -15.11
CA ASN A 294 6.93 7.66 -14.17
C ASN A 294 5.91 8.59 -14.86
N LEU A 295 4.72 8.80 -14.29
CA LEU A 295 3.66 9.54 -14.99
C LEU A 295 4.06 11.00 -15.22
N GLU A 296 4.71 11.62 -14.25
CA GLU A 296 5.15 13.02 -14.34
C GLU A 296 6.18 13.21 -15.46
N GLU A 297 7.19 12.34 -15.51
CA GLU A 297 8.18 12.27 -16.57
C GLU A 297 7.52 12.02 -17.92
N TRP A 298 6.60 11.05 -18.01
CA TRP A 298 5.84 10.76 -19.22
C TRP A 298 5.05 11.99 -19.73
N ARG A 299 4.47 12.78 -18.83
CA ARG A 299 3.74 14.00 -19.19
C ARG A 299 4.66 15.06 -19.78
N MET A 300 5.85 15.23 -19.21
CA MET A 300 6.79 16.29 -19.59
C MET A 300 7.66 15.93 -20.80
N THR A 301 8.10 14.67 -20.92
CA THR A 301 9.07 14.24 -21.94
C THR A 301 8.49 13.29 -22.98
N GLY A 302 7.28 12.78 -22.77
CA GLY A 302 6.64 11.85 -23.69
C GLY A 302 6.34 12.48 -25.04
N THR A 303 6.64 11.75 -26.12
CA THR A 303 6.31 12.18 -27.48
C THR A 303 4.87 11.76 -27.81
N HIS A 304 3.89 12.42 -27.21
CA HIS A 304 2.46 12.13 -27.38
C HIS A 304 1.68 13.35 -27.85
N ARG A 305 0.43 13.11 -28.26
CA ARG A 305 -0.56 14.14 -28.54
C ARG A 305 -1.49 14.24 -27.34
N ILE A 306 -1.71 15.46 -26.86
CA ILE A 306 -2.64 15.72 -25.75
C ILE A 306 -4.06 15.75 -26.30
N VAL A 307 -4.95 14.96 -25.71
CA VAL A 307 -6.37 14.95 -26.09
C VAL A 307 -7.11 16.04 -25.33
N PRO A 308 -7.98 16.84 -25.99
CA PRO A 308 -8.86 17.80 -25.31
C PRO A 308 -9.70 17.15 -24.22
N ALA A 309 -9.64 17.71 -23.00
CA ALA A 309 -10.42 17.24 -21.86
C ALA A 309 -11.94 17.39 -22.07
N VAL A 310 -12.37 18.24 -23.03
CA VAL A 310 -13.77 18.44 -23.41
C VAL A 310 -14.45 17.10 -23.74
N HIS A 311 -13.72 16.19 -24.40
CA HIS A 311 -14.25 14.88 -24.74
C HIS A 311 -14.42 13.95 -23.52
N LEU A 312 -13.66 14.17 -22.43
CA LEU A 312 -13.76 13.36 -21.21
C LEU A 312 -14.95 13.77 -20.33
N GLN A 313 -15.28 15.06 -20.28
CA GLN A 313 -16.46 15.54 -19.56
C GLN A 313 -17.76 15.10 -20.25
N GLU A 314 -17.80 15.12 -21.59
CA GLU A 314 -18.92 14.56 -22.36
C GLU A 314 -19.08 13.05 -22.11
N MET A 315 -17.98 12.28 -22.03
CA MET A 315 -18.04 10.85 -21.70
C MET A 315 -18.46 10.56 -20.25
N GLN A 316 -18.17 11.44 -19.30
CA GLN A 316 -18.63 11.31 -17.90
C GLN A 316 -20.10 11.73 -17.71
N GLN A 317 -20.66 12.48 -18.66
CA GLN A 317 -22.06 12.92 -18.65
C GLN A 317 -22.99 11.98 -19.45
N LEU A 318 -22.45 10.94 -20.09
CA LEU A 318 -23.27 9.90 -20.69
C LEU A 318 -23.86 9.01 -19.58
N PRO A 319 -25.20 8.83 -19.55
CA PRO A 319 -25.93 8.15 -18.46
C PRO A 319 -25.64 6.66 -18.34
#